data_AF-A0A523B8F1-F1
#
_entry.id   AF-A0A523B8F1-F1
#
_cell.length_a   1.000
_cell.length_b   1.000
_cell.length_c   1.000
_cell.angle_alpha   90.00
_cell.angle_beta   90.00
_cell.angle_gamma   90.00
#
_symmetry.space_group_name_H-M   'P 1'
#
loop_
_entity.id
_entity.type
_entity.pdbx_description
1 polymer ?
#
loop_
_entity_poly.entity_id
_entity_poly.type
_entity_poly.pdbx_seq_one_letter_code
_entity_poly.pdbx_strand_id
1 'polypeptide(L)'
;MGRVCPLCKRIYDSDVIKVCPLAHCPNCGSTDIKHVYDLDYALKMSGYIGLIFAICFFVEEVSILASIAFSILPPLPEIDWLWLIVFPYNLPPLTALCGILVMFITLAILRGKQHCNTCGVRFYFPIRNVPLGSEETISDMIRSEIEKIRNFMEELGS
;
A
#
# COMPACT_ATOMS: atom_id res chain seq x y z
N MET A 1 34.11 10.90 12.01
CA MET A 1 33.81 11.59 10.74
C MET A 1 32.32 11.38 10.47
N GLY A 2 31.58 12.42 10.09
CA GLY A 2 30.14 12.29 9.86
C GLY A 2 29.82 11.39 8.66
N ARG A 3 28.70 10.68 8.71
CA ARG A 3 28.18 9.89 7.58
C ARG A 3 27.19 10.71 6.78
N VAL A 4 27.17 10.54 5.45
CA VAL A 4 26.37 11.39 4.57
C VAL A 4 25.33 10.57 3.81
N CYS A 5 24.10 11.08 3.74
CA CYS A 5 23.06 10.48 2.92
C CYS A 5 23.32 10.80 1.43
N PRO A 6 23.38 9.80 0.53
CA PRO A 6 23.64 10.06 -0.88
C PRO A 6 22.52 10.85 -1.57
N LEU A 7 21.28 10.74 -1.08
CA LEU A 7 20.10 11.41 -1.66
C LEU A 7 19.94 12.85 -1.15
N CYS A 8 19.76 13.05 0.15
CA CYS A 8 19.47 14.37 0.72
C CYS A 8 20.70 15.16 1.16
N LYS A 9 21.91 14.60 1.03
CA LYS A 9 23.19 15.19 1.42
C LYS A 9 23.30 15.62 2.89
N ARG A 10 22.34 15.23 3.73
CA ARG A 10 22.40 15.47 5.17
C ARG A 10 23.53 14.67 5.79
N ILE A 11 24.32 15.35 6.61
CA ILE A 11 25.41 14.78 7.40
C ILE A 11 24.84 14.33 8.75
N TYR A 12 25.26 13.16 9.20
CA TYR A 12 24.91 12.56 10.49
C TYR A 12 26.19 12.40 11.31
N ASP A 13 26.25 13.06 12.46
CA ASP A 13 27.45 13.10 13.31
C ASP A 13 27.68 11.80 14.09
N SER A 14 26.69 10.91 14.13
CA SER A 14 26.76 9.65 14.87
C SER A 14 27.09 8.47 13.96
N ASP A 15 28.18 7.79 14.27
CA ASP A 15 28.59 6.53 13.61
C ASP A 15 27.63 5.36 13.85
N VAL A 16 26.71 5.49 14.82
CA VAL A 16 25.68 4.50 15.12
C VAL A 16 24.57 4.52 14.06
N ILE A 17 24.32 5.68 13.46
CA ILE A 17 23.29 5.83 12.44
C ILE A 17 23.85 5.30 11.12
N LYS A 18 23.34 4.15 10.67
CA LYS A 18 23.77 3.50 9.42
C LYS A 18 22.88 3.85 8.22
N VAL A 19 21.68 4.35 8.47
CA VAL A 19 20.67 4.62 7.45
C VAL A 19 20.03 5.99 7.67
N CYS A 20 19.64 6.66 6.59
CA CYS A 20 18.87 7.88 6.60
C CYS A 20 17.41 7.53 6.97
N PRO A 21 16.86 8.06 8.09
CA PRO A 21 15.49 7.79 8.51
C PRO A 21 14.44 8.59 7.72
N LEU A 22 14.88 9.58 6.95
CA LEU A 22 13.98 10.46 6.20
C LEU A 22 13.36 9.74 5.00
N ALA A 23 12.15 10.17 4.64
CA ALA A 23 11.50 9.79 3.39
C ALA A 23 12.04 10.64 2.25
N HIS A 24 12.43 10.01 1.14
CA HIS A 24 12.98 10.69 -0.04
C HIS A 24 12.07 10.47 -1.24
N CYS A 25 11.96 11.51 -2.08
CA CYS A 25 11.30 11.41 -3.37
C CYS A 25 12.10 10.45 -4.27
N PRO A 26 11.45 9.46 -4.91
CA PRO A 26 12.14 8.53 -5.79
C PRO A 26 12.72 9.18 -7.04
N ASN A 27 12.23 10.36 -7.42
CA ASN A 27 12.67 11.06 -8.62
C ASN A 27 13.87 11.98 -8.36
N CYS A 28 13.83 12.80 -7.30
CA CYS A 28 14.86 13.83 -7.06
C CYS A 28 15.59 13.72 -5.73
N GLY A 29 15.29 12.72 -4.89
CA GLY A 29 15.92 12.55 -3.58
C GLY A 29 15.52 13.58 -2.52
N SER A 30 14.67 14.56 -2.84
CA SER A 30 14.19 15.56 -1.89
C SER A 30 13.40 14.92 -0.75
N THR A 31 13.53 15.50 0.45
CA THR A 31 12.77 15.10 1.64
C THR A 31 11.52 15.96 1.86
N ASP A 32 11.33 16.99 1.02
CA ASP A 32 10.16 17.86 1.04
C ASP A 32 8.97 17.19 0.32
N ILE A 33 8.29 16.33 1.08
CA ILE A 33 7.20 15.48 0.64
C ILE A 33 5.96 15.79 1.46
N LYS A 34 4.85 16.09 0.76
CA LYS A 34 3.55 16.35 1.37
C LYS A 34 2.61 15.16 1.11
N HIS A 35 1.83 14.79 2.11
CA HIS A 35 0.69 13.89 1.90
C HIS A 35 -0.45 14.64 1.22
N VAL A 36 -0.93 14.10 0.11
CA VAL A 36 -2.09 14.60 -0.62
C VAL A 36 -3.21 13.60 -0.40
N TYR A 37 -4.17 14.01 0.44
CA TYR A 37 -5.43 13.30 0.59
C TYR A 37 -6.34 13.73 -0.55
N ASP A 38 -6.71 12.77 -1.40
CA ASP A 38 -7.69 12.98 -2.44
C ASP A 38 -9.08 12.72 -1.83
N LEU A 39 -9.68 13.79 -1.30
CA LEU A 39 -10.97 13.72 -0.60
C LEU A 39 -12.07 13.21 -1.55
N ASP A 40 -12.04 13.62 -2.82
CA ASP A 40 -13.00 13.17 -3.83
C ASP A 40 -12.88 11.67 -4.10
N TYR A 41 -11.66 11.15 -4.18
CA TYR A 41 -11.43 9.72 -4.29
C TYR A 41 -11.91 8.96 -3.04
N ALA A 42 -11.62 9.47 -1.84
CA ALA A 42 -12.09 8.87 -0.59
C ALA A 42 -13.63 8.84 -0.50
N LEU A 43 -14.31 9.93 -0.88
CA LEU A 43 -15.77 10.02 -0.96
C LEU A 43 -16.35 9.00 -1.93
N LYS A 44 -15.81 8.90 -3.15
CA LYS A 44 -16.25 7.90 -4.14
C LYS A 44 -16.07 6.47 -3.61
N MET A 45 -14.92 6.17 -3.01
CA MET A 45 -14.65 4.86 -2.43
C MET A 45 -15.57 4.53 -1.26
N SER A 46 -15.95 5.52 -0.44
CA SER A 46 -16.90 5.33 0.66
C SER A 46 -18.28 4.87 0.19
N GLY A 47 -18.75 5.38 -0.96
CA GLY A 47 -20.00 4.95 -1.58
C GLY A 47 -19.94 3.48 -2.03
N TYR A 48 -18.86 3.07 -2.68
CA TYR A 48 -18.65 1.68 -3.08
C TYR A 48 -18.56 0.75 -1.88
N ILE A 49 -17.87 1.16 -0.82
CA ILE A 49 -17.78 0.42 0.44
C ILE A 49 -19.16 0.21 1.07
N GLY A 50 -19.97 1.28 1.15
CA GLY A 50 -21.33 1.19 1.67
C GLY A 50 -22.22 0.26 0.85
N LEU A 51 -22.09 0.30 -0.47
CA LEU A 51 -22.81 -0.61 -1.37
C LEU A 51 -22.41 -2.08 -1.16
N ILE A 52 -21.12 -2.37 -1.02
CA ILE A 52 -20.64 -3.74 -0.74
C ILE A 52 -21.22 -4.24 0.58
N PHE A 53 -21.19 -3.42 1.63
CA PHE A 53 -21.79 -3.78 2.92
C PHE A 53 -23.28 -4.04 2.81
N ALA A 54 -24.02 -3.19 2.10
CA ALA A 54 -25.45 -3.38 1.89
C ALA A 54 -25.72 -4.71 1.19
N ILE A 55 -24.96 -5.04 0.12
CA ILE A 55 -25.11 -6.31 -0.59
C ILE A 55 -24.79 -7.49 0.34
N CYS A 56 -23.69 -7.46 1.10
CA CYS A 56 -23.34 -8.54 2.03
C CYS A 56 -24.46 -8.74 3.08
N PHE A 57 -25.01 -7.65 3.62
CA PHE A 57 -26.10 -7.68 4.58
C PHE A 57 -27.41 -8.24 3.99
N PHE A 58 -27.80 -7.79 2.80
CA PHE A 58 -28.99 -8.32 2.11
C PHE A 58 -28.88 -9.82 1.83
N VAL A 59 -27.70 -10.29 1.40
CA VAL A 59 -27.47 -11.72 1.16
C VAL A 59 -27.57 -12.51 2.45
N GLU A 60 -27.01 -12.00 3.55
CA GLU A 60 -27.07 -12.65 4.87
C GLU A 60 -28.52 -12.75 5.39
N GLU A 61 -29.29 -11.67 5.34
CA GLU A 61 -30.70 -11.66 5.75
C GLU A 61 -31.58 -12.61 4.92
N VAL A 62 -31.41 -12.61 3.59
CA VAL A 62 -32.15 -13.53 2.70
C VAL A 62 -31.77 -14.99 3.00
N SER A 63 -30.50 -15.25 3.34
CA SER A 63 -30.04 -16.60 3.67
C SER A 63 -30.61 -17.09 4.99
N ILE A 64 -30.70 -16.21 6.00
CA ILE A 64 -31.33 -16.50 7.29
C ILE A 64 -32.83 -16.78 7.09
N LEU A 65 -33.54 -15.93 6.35
CA LEU A 65 -34.95 -16.11 6.06
C LEU A 65 -35.22 -17.42 5.30
N ALA A 66 -34.38 -17.76 4.32
CA ALA A 66 -34.46 -19.03 3.61
C ALA A 66 -34.22 -20.21 4.57
N SER A 67 -33.21 -20.14 5.44
CA SER A 67 -32.91 -21.19 6.42
C SER A 67 -34.08 -21.41 7.39
N ILE A 68 -34.69 -20.34 7.89
CA ILE A 68 -35.89 -20.41 8.74
C ILE A 68 -37.06 -21.04 7.98
N ALA A 69 -37.32 -20.57 6.75
CA ALA A 69 -38.40 -21.10 5.93
C ALA A 69 -38.23 -22.60 5.66
N PHE A 70 -37.01 -23.03 5.33
CA PHE A 70 -36.67 -24.44 5.21
C PHE A 70 -36.93 -25.16 6.53
N SER A 71 -36.39 -24.72 7.67
CA SER A 71 -36.54 -25.38 8.99
C SER A 71 -37.97 -25.71 9.44
N ILE A 72 -38.98 -25.02 8.90
CA ILE A 72 -40.40 -25.22 9.22
C ILE A 72 -41.06 -26.26 8.29
N LEU A 73 -40.48 -26.53 7.11
CA LEU A 73 -40.97 -27.57 6.20
C LEU A 73 -40.69 -28.97 6.78
N PRO A 74 -41.69 -29.89 6.73
CA PRO A 74 -41.46 -31.27 7.13
C PRO A 74 -40.42 -31.91 6.19
N PRO A 75 -39.49 -32.73 6.72
CA PRO A 75 -38.50 -33.41 5.89
C PRO A 75 -39.21 -34.34 4.90
N LEU A 76 -39.10 -34.00 3.61
CA LEU A 76 -39.55 -34.87 2.53
C LEU A 76 -38.41 -35.84 2.21
N PRO A 77 -38.66 -37.17 2.23
CA PRO A 77 -37.62 -38.20 2.11
C PRO A 77 -36.86 -38.17 0.77
N GLU A 78 -37.38 -37.47 -0.24
CA GLU A 78 -36.75 -37.30 -1.56
C GLU A 78 -35.75 -36.12 -1.60
N ILE A 79 -35.75 -35.26 -0.57
CA ILE A 79 -35.04 -33.96 -0.53
C ILE A 79 -34.12 -33.85 0.71
N ASP A 80 -33.97 -34.91 1.51
CA ASP A 80 -33.15 -34.93 2.74
C ASP A 80 -31.69 -34.49 2.53
N TRP A 81 -31.12 -34.69 1.33
CA TRP A 81 -29.78 -34.22 0.97
C TRP A 81 -29.69 -32.70 0.77
N LEU A 82 -30.80 -32.02 0.45
CA LEU A 82 -30.85 -30.56 0.29
C LEU A 82 -30.67 -29.85 1.64
N TRP A 83 -31.16 -30.48 2.71
CA TRP A 83 -31.01 -29.99 4.09
C TRP A 83 -29.56 -29.97 4.56
N LEU A 84 -28.74 -30.92 4.12
CA LEU A 84 -27.30 -30.95 4.37
C LEU A 84 -26.53 -29.85 3.63
N ILE A 85 -27.13 -29.20 2.62
CA ILE A 85 -26.56 -28.03 1.93
C ILE A 85 -26.97 -26.73 2.62
N VAL A 86 -28.18 -26.69 3.22
CA VAL A 86 -28.72 -25.51 3.90
C VAL A 86 -28.18 -25.36 5.33
N PHE A 87 -27.89 -26.47 6.03
CA PHE A 87 -27.48 -26.45 7.44
C PHE A 87 -26.01 -26.11 7.77
N PRO A 88 -24.98 -26.32 6.92
CA PRO A 88 -23.61 -26.03 7.27
C PRO A 88 -23.21 -24.63 6.78
N TYR A 89 -23.99 -23.61 7.11
CA TYR A 89 -23.59 -22.23 6.86
C TYR A 89 -23.49 -21.43 8.16
N ASN A 90 -22.75 -22.01 9.11
CA ASN A 90 -21.88 -21.23 10.00
C ASN A 90 -20.67 -20.70 9.20
N LEU A 91 -20.90 -20.03 8.05
CA LEU A 91 -19.85 -19.14 7.55
C LEU A 91 -19.62 -18.11 8.65
N PRO A 92 -18.36 -17.70 8.92
CA PRO A 92 -18.13 -16.44 9.60
C PRO A 92 -19.05 -15.41 8.95
N PRO A 93 -19.83 -14.63 9.71
CA PRO A 93 -20.87 -13.77 9.16
C PRO A 93 -20.25 -13.01 7.98
N LEU A 94 -20.81 -13.15 6.79
CA LEU A 94 -20.23 -12.62 5.55
C LEU A 94 -19.93 -11.13 5.71
N THR A 95 -20.75 -10.45 6.49
CA THR A 95 -20.53 -9.08 7.00
C THR A 95 -19.20 -8.88 7.72
N ALA A 96 -18.72 -9.80 8.55
CA ALA A 96 -17.40 -9.72 9.18
C ALA A 96 -16.25 -9.84 8.17
N LEU A 97 -16.34 -10.76 7.19
CA LEU A 97 -15.35 -10.85 6.10
C LEU A 97 -15.36 -9.60 5.22
N CYS A 98 -16.55 -9.11 4.85
CA CYS A 98 -16.71 -7.85 4.12
C CYS A 98 -16.14 -6.67 4.93
N GLY A 99 -16.32 -6.65 6.25
CA GLY A 99 -15.76 -5.62 7.13
C GLY A 99 -14.24 -5.62 7.20
N ILE A 100 -13.62 -6.79 7.29
CA ILE A 100 -12.15 -6.92 7.23
C ILE A 100 -11.62 -6.41 5.88
N LEU A 101 -12.26 -6.81 4.77
CA LEU A 101 -11.88 -6.37 3.43
C LEU A 101 -11.96 -4.83 3.30
N VAL A 102 -13.06 -4.24 3.78
CA VAL A 102 -13.25 -2.78 3.78
C VAL A 102 -12.22 -2.08 4.63
N MET A 103 -11.86 -2.61 5.80
CA MET A 103 -10.81 -2.06 6.63
C MET A 103 -9.48 -2.00 5.87
N PHE A 104 -9.09 -3.09 5.19
CA PHE A 104 -7.89 -3.11 4.36
C PHE A 104 -7.94 -2.12 3.19
N ILE A 105 -9.07 -2.04 2.48
CA ILE A 105 -9.26 -1.08 1.38
C ILE A 105 -9.16 0.35 1.91
N THR A 106 -9.80 0.65 3.03
CA THR A 106 -9.78 1.97 3.66
C THR A 106 -8.35 2.33 4.08
N LEU A 107 -7.62 1.42 4.72
CA LEU A 107 -6.21 1.63 5.09
C LEU A 107 -5.31 1.83 3.86
N ALA A 108 -5.56 1.11 2.76
CA ALA A 108 -4.84 1.26 1.51
C ALA A 108 -5.10 2.64 0.86
N ILE A 109 -6.35 3.13 0.90
CA ILE A 109 -6.72 4.46 0.41
C ILE A 109 -6.12 5.56 1.31
N LEU A 110 -6.21 5.40 2.64
CA LEU A 110 -5.71 6.35 3.63
C LEU A 110 -4.19 6.50 3.60
N ARG A 111 -3.44 5.51 3.09
CA ARG A 111 -2.00 5.67 2.84
C ARG A 111 -1.70 6.85 1.91
N GLY A 112 -2.66 7.24 1.07
CA GLY A 112 -2.67 8.48 0.31
C GLY A 112 -1.58 8.56 -0.77
N LYS A 113 -1.76 9.46 -1.73
CA LYS A 113 -0.67 9.82 -2.63
C LYS A 113 0.25 10.80 -1.92
N GLN A 114 1.54 10.62 -2.08
CA GLN A 114 2.53 11.60 -1.69
C GLN A 114 2.89 12.47 -2.89
N HIS A 115 3.25 13.72 -2.62
CA HIS A 115 3.66 14.69 -3.60
C HIS A 115 4.98 15.32 -3.17
N CYS A 116 5.97 15.35 -4.05
CA CYS A 116 7.19 16.10 -3.81
C CYS A 116 6.99 17.56 -4.21
N ASN A 117 7.20 18.49 -3.28
CA ASN A 117 7.10 19.93 -3.57
C ASN A 117 8.25 20.43 -4.45
N THR A 118 9.38 19.71 -4.48
CA THR A 118 10.58 20.10 -5.25
C THR A 118 10.45 19.78 -6.73
N CYS A 119 10.05 18.54 -7.09
CA CYS A 119 9.96 18.10 -8.49
C CYS A 119 8.52 17.91 -8.99
N GLY A 120 7.52 18.10 -8.13
CA GLY A 120 6.10 17.97 -8.47
C GLY A 120 5.60 16.53 -8.65
N VAL A 121 6.49 15.52 -8.62
CA VAL A 121 6.11 14.12 -8.85
C VAL A 121 5.20 13.61 -7.73
N ARG A 122 4.17 12.85 -8.12
CA ARG A 122 3.26 12.14 -7.22
C ARG A 122 3.61 10.66 -7.19
N PHE A 123 3.72 10.08 -5.99
CA PHE A 123 4.10 8.69 -5.78
C PHE A 123 3.45 8.13 -4.51
N TYR A 124 3.39 6.81 -4.40
CA TYR A 124 2.77 6.15 -3.24
C TYR A 124 3.79 5.77 -2.17
N PHE A 125 5.01 5.42 -2.58
CA PHE A 125 6.04 4.89 -1.70
C PHE A 125 7.29 5.77 -1.76
N PRO A 126 7.62 6.50 -0.68
CA PRO A 126 8.88 7.21 -0.60
C PRO A 126 10.02 6.22 -0.38
N ILE A 127 11.23 6.57 -0.83
CA ILE A 127 12.44 5.82 -0.49
C ILE A 127 12.81 6.11 0.97
N ARG A 128 12.91 5.06 1.78
CA ARG A 128 13.30 5.13 3.20
C ARG A 128 14.51 4.23 3.45
N ASN A 129 15.17 4.43 4.59
CA ASN A 129 16.29 3.60 5.04
C ASN A 129 17.47 3.58 4.05
N VAL A 130 17.78 4.75 3.46
CA VAL A 130 18.90 4.88 2.53
C VAL A 130 20.21 4.67 3.29
N PRO A 131 21.10 3.76 2.88
CA PRO A 131 22.37 3.55 3.56
C PRO A 131 23.22 4.83 3.50
N LEU A 132 23.81 5.21 4.64
CA LEU A 132 24.71 6.35 4.73
C LEU A 132 26.13 5.90 4.33
N GLY A 133 26.77 6.66 3.45
CA GLY A 133 28.17 6.46 3.06
C GLY A 133 29.11 7.32 3.91
N SER A 134 30.40 6.97 3.94
CA SER A 134 31.42 7.95 4.33
C SER A 134 31.58 8.97 3.19
N GLU A 135 32.02 10.18 3.53
CA GLU A 135 32.25 11.25 2.56
C GLU A 135 33.26 10.82 1.46
N GLU A 136 34.30 10.08 1.85
CA GLU A 136 35.28 9.45 0.93
C GLU A 136 34.61 8.47 -0.03
N THR A 137 33.74 7.59 0.47
CA THR A 137 33.06 6.58 -0.38
C THR A 137 32.16 7.23 -1.43
N ILE A 138 31.51 8.36 -1.09
CA ILE A 138 30.65 9.08 -2.04
C ILE A 138 31.49 9.79 -3.09
N SER A 139 32.60 10.41 -2.71
CA SER A 139 33.53 11.04 -3.64
C SER A 139 34.12 10.02 -4.63
N ASP A 140 34.46 8.82 -4.16
CA ASP A 140 35.00 7.75 -5.00
C ASP A 140 33.95 7.18 -5.96
N MET A 141 32.69 7.04 -5.52
CA MET A 141 31.58 6.68 -6.42
C MET A 141 31.36 7.72 -7.52
N ILE A 142 31.37 9.02 -7.18
CA ILE A 142 31.19 10.10 -8.16
C ILE A 142 32.35 10.08 -9.15
N ARG A 143 33.60 9.93 -8.68
CA ARG A 143 34.78 9.83 -9.54
C ARG A 143 34.68 8.64 -10.49
N SER A 144 34.22 7.48 -10.01
CA SER A 144 34.02 6.29 -10.83
C SER A 144 32.96 6.49 -11.93
N GLU A 145 31.83 7.13 -11.61
CA GLU A 145 30.79 7.41 -12.62
C GLU A 145 31.26 8.43 -13.67
N ILE A 146 32.01 9.46 -13.28
CA ILE A 146 32.61 10.41 -14.22
C ILE A 146 33.58 9.70 -15.17
N GLU A 147 34.42 8.78 -14.66
CA GLU A 147 35.36 8.01 -15.46
C GLU A 147 34.62 7.14 -16.51
N LYS A 148 33.50 6.50 -16.13
CA LYS A 148 32.67 5.72 -17.06
C LYS A 148 32.07 6.58 -18.16
N ILE A 149 31.54 7.76 -17.81
CA ILE A 149 30.98 8.69 -18.80
C ILE A 149 32.07 9.18 -19.75
N ARG A 150 33.27 9.48 -19.25
CA ARG A 150 34.40 9.89 -20.09
C ARG A 150 34.76 8.81 -21.11
N ASN A 151 34.92 7.57 -20.65
CA ASN A 151 35.24 6.44 -21.53
C ASN A 151 34.14 6.21 -22.58
N PHE A 152 32.87 6.33 -22.19
CA PHE A 152 31.76 6.21 -23.13
C PHE A 152 31.74 7.31 -24.21
N MET A 153 32.10 8.55 -23.86
CA MET A 153 32.22 9.62 -24.85
C MET A 153 33.40 9.42 -25.80
N GLU A 154 34.52 8.87 -25.31
CA GLU A 154 35.69 8.53 -26.14
C GLU A 154 35.34 7.41 -27.15
N GLU A 155 34.55 6.41 -26.75
CA GLU A 155 34.05 5.35 -27.64
C GLU A 155 33.09 5.86 -28.72
N LEU A 156 32.31 6.92 -28.45
CA LEU A 156 31.40 7.51 -29.45
C LEU A 156 32.09 8.47 -30.43
N GLY A 157 33.28 8.96 -30.09
CA GLY A 157 34.06 9.89 -30.91
C GLY A 157 35.10 9.22 -31.82
N SER A 158 35.19 7.89 -31.82
CA SER A 158 36.11 7.07 -32.62
C SER A 158 35.37 6.26 -33.69
#